data_AF-A0A7Y5QKT6-F1
#
_entry.id   AF-A0A7Y5QKT6-F1
#
_cell.length_a   1.000
_cell.length_b   1.000
_cell.length_c   1.000
_cell.angle_alpha   90.00
_cell.angle_beta   90.00
_cell.angle_gamma   90.00
#
_symmetry.space_group_name_H-M   'P 1'
#
loop_
_entity.id
_entity.type
_entity.pdbx_description
1 polymer ?
#
loop_
_entity_poly.entity_id
_entity_poly.type
_entity_poly.pdbx_seq_one_letter_code
_entity_poly.pdbx_strand_id
1 'polypeptide(L)'
;LAAVEREAREVLADARAATQSDFATLVLGQVHLTTGRLREGLRWIGEAEAIQAARSSTKMPVLRASLDSAWVRAFQLGDAAGARDQVRRALARVPMESLPAPERPWQFLIQIAEASGDAAAARAYLQSFERDFPQMGMEQGMLFEPRGLAALASGRSEEAIAHFREADRTFAACHRCAMISLARAFDLAGHRDSAIAYFQRFVDTPHALLFEDQDYLAGSYKRLGELYEAAGDLGKAVTNLEKFVALWKDADPELQPKVREARSRLERLRAELARRG
;
A
#
# COMPACT_ATOMS: atom_id res chain seq x y z
N LEU A 1 -4.67 -17.19 -3.00
CA LEU A 1 -3.37 -16.77 -3.59
C LEU A 1 -2.78 -17.84 -4.51
N ALA A 2 -2.46 -19.07 -4.05
CA ALA A 2 -1.88 -20.10 -4.94
C ALA A 2 -2.75 -20.46 -6.16
N ALA A 3 -4.08 -20.51 -6.02
CA ALA A 3 -4.98 -20.72 -7.14
C ALA A 3 -4.96 -19.56 -8.15
N VAL A 4 -5.00 -18.32 -7.64
CA VAL A 4 -4.90 -17.09 -8.45
C VAL A 4 -3.58 -17.01 -9.20
N GLU A 5 -2.47 -17.38 -8.55
CA GLU A 5 -1.15 -17.44 -9.20
C GLU A 5 -1.14 -18.43 -10.36
N ARG A 6 -1.67 -19.65 -10.14
CA ARG A 6 -1.73 -20.67 -11.19
C ARG A 6 -2.57 -20.22 -12.38
N GLU A 7 -3.76 -19.67 -12.12
CA GLU A 7 -4.64 -19.17 -13.18
C GLU A 7 -4.00 -18.01 -13.96
N ALA A 8 -3.33 -17.07 -13.28
CA ALA A 8 -2.61 -16.00 -13.94
C ALA A 8 -1.45 -16.54 -14.82
N ARG A 9 -0.74 -17.59 -14.38
CA ARG A 9 0.29 -18.26 -15.20
C ARG A 9 -0.30 -18.94 -16.43
N GLU A 10 -1.46 -19.59 -16.31
CA GLU A 10 -2.18 -20.20 -17.43
C GLU A 10 -2.61 -19.13 -18.44
N VAL A 11 -3.23 -18.04 -17.98
CA VAL A 11 -3.61 -16.90 -18.84
C VAL A 11 -2.41 -16.30 -19.55
N LEU A 12 -1.27 -16.16 -18.86
CA LEU A 12 -0.04 -15.63 -19.46
C LEU A 12 0.52 -16.57 -20.54
N ALA A 13 0.51 -17.88 -20.29
CA ALA A 13 1.02 -18.88 -21.23
C ALA A 13 0.19 -18.93 -22.52
N ASP A 14 -1.12 -18.74 -22.41
CA ASP A 14 -2.05 -18.77 -23.54
C ASP A 14 -2.39 -17.38 -24.11
N ALA A 15 -1.70 -16.33 -23.66
CA ALA A 15 -2.00 -14.95 -24.03
C ALA A 15 -1.84 -14.72 -25.54
N ARG A 16 -2.91 -14.23 -26.18
CA ARG A 16 -2.95 -13.86 -27.61
C ARG A 16 -2.97 -12.35 -27.83
N ALA A 17 -3.20 -11.58 -26.78
CA ALA A 17 -3.24 -10.12 -26.81
C ALA A 17 -2.39 -9.54 -25.68
N ALA A 18 -1.78 -8.39 -25.94
CA ALA A 18 -0.98 -7.67 -24.93
C ALA A 18 -1.77 -7.33 -23.67
N THR A 19 -3.09 -7.14 -23.75
CA THR A 19 -3.95 -6.91 -22.58
C THR A 19 -4.07 -8.12 -21.67
N GLN A 20 -4.01 -9.35 -22.21
CA GLN A 20 -4.02 -10.57 -21.40
C GLN A 20 -2.69 -10.73 -20.68
N SER A 21 -1.57 -10.50 -21.37
CA SER A 21 -0.24 -10.52 -20.76
C SER A 21 -0.09 -9.45 -19.68
N ASP A 22 -0.54 -8.22 -19.95
CA ASP A 22 -0.55 -7.10 -19.00
C ASP A 22 -1.35 -7.45 -17.73
N PHE A 23 -2.59 -7.92 -17.90
CA PHE A 23 -3.41 -8.33 -16.75
C PHE A 23 -2.79 -9.48 -15.95
N ALA A 24 -2.31 -10.53 -16.62
CA ALA A 24 -1.73 -11.69 -15.95
C ALA A 24 -0.43 -11.35 -15.20
N THR A 25 0.46 -10.56 -15.80
CA THR A 25 1.70 -10.11 -15.15
C THR A 25 1.41 -9.20 -13.96
N LEU A 26 0.43 -8.29 -14.07
CA LEU A 26 -0.03 -7.48 -12.94
C LEU A 26 -0.53 -8.33 -11.78
N VAL A 27 -1.39 -9.32 -12.05
CA VAL A 27 -1.93 -10.23 -11.01
C VAL A 27 -0.81 -11.03 -10.35
N LEU A 28 0.15 -11.55 -11.12
CA LEU A 28 1.31 -12.23 -10.57
C LEU A 28 2.08 -11.30 -9.63
N GLY A 29 2.39 -10.09 -10.09
CA GLY A 29 3.05 -9.07 -9.28
C GLY A 29 2.37 -8.85 -7.93
N GLN A 30 1.05 -8.66 -7.95
CA GLN A 30 0.26 -8.48 -6.74
C GLN A 30 0.30 -9.68 -5.80
N VAL A 31 0.14 -10.91 -6.31
CA VAL A 31 0.21 -12.13 -5.47
C VAL A 31 1.57 -12.22 -4.77
N HIS A 32 2.65 -11.96 -5.48
CA HIS A 32 4.00 -12.01 -4.92
C HIS A 32 4.21 -10.88 -3.89
N LEU A 33 3.75 -9.66 -4.15
CA LEU A 33 3.80 -8.56 -3.20
C LEU A 33 2.97 -8.84 -1.93
N THR A 34 1.73 -9.33 -2.06
CA THR A 34 0.86 -9.71 -0.92
C THR A 34 1.52 -10.76 -0.02
N THR A 35 2.27 -11.70 -0.61
CA THR A 35 3.00 -12.76 0.13
C THR A 35 4.38 -12.34 0.62
N GLY A 36 4.77 -11.08 0.43
CA GLY A 36 6.06 -10.55 0.86
C GLY A 36 7.24 -11.00 0.01
N ARG A 37 7.00 -11.59 -1.17
CA ARG A 37 8.03 -11.88 -2.18
C ARG A 37 8.27 -10.63 -3.04
N LEU A 38 8.81 -9.59 -2.42
CA LEU A 38 8.94 -8.24 -2.98
C LEU A 38 9.75 -8.22 -4.28
N ARG A 39 10.87 -8.94 -4.34
CA ARG A 39 11.72 -8.98 -5.55
C ARG A 39 11.00 -9.61 -6.74
N GLU A 40 10.31 -10.72 -6.51
CA GLU A 40 9.56 -11.40 -7.56
C GLU A 40 8.34 -10.58 -7.98
N GLY A 41 7.66 -9.95 -7.02
CA GLY A 41 6.55 -9.04 -7.28
C GLY A 41 6.95 -7.86 -8.15
N LEU A 42 8.02 -7.15 -7.79
CA LEU A 42 8.53 -6.01 -8.59
C LEU A 42 9.01 -6.44 -9.98
N ARG A 43 9.53 -7.66 -10.15
CA ARG A 43 9.86 -8.19 -11.49
C ARG A 43 8.62 -8.27 -12.38
N TRP A 44 7.54 -8.86 -11.86
CA TRP A 44 6.29 -8.99 -12.62
C TRP A 44 5.60 -7.65 -12.87
N ILE A 45 5.59 -6.74 -11.90
CA ILE A 45 5.09 -5.37 -12.10
C ILE A 45 5.88 -4.67 -13.21
N GLY A 46 7.22 -4.78 -13.20
CA GLY A 46 8.07 -4.23 -14.26
C GLY A 46 7.81 -4.84 -15.64
N GLU A 47 7.43 -6.13 -15.72
CA GLU A 47 7.01 -6.76 -16.97
C GLU A 47 5.66 -6.20 -17.47
N ALA A 48 4.67 -6.03 -16.59
CA ALA A 48 3.39 -5.39 -16.93
C ALA A 48 3.60 -3.97 -17.46
N GLU A 49 4.44 -3.19 -16.79
CA GLU A 49 4.73 -1.81 -17.18
C GLU A 49 5.54 -1.71 -18.47
N ALA A 50 6.41 -2.68 -18.76
CA ALA A 50 7.09 -2.75 -20.05
C ALA A 50 6.08 -2.99 -21.20
N ILE A 51 5.07 -3.83 -20.99
CA ILE A 51 3.98 -4.04 -21.95
C ILE A 51 3.17 -2.75 -22.14
N GLN A 52 2.86 -2.04 -21.06
CA GLN A 52 2.15 -0.76 -21.11
C GLN A 52 2.98 0.33 -21.81
N ALA A 53 4.28 0.43 -21.49
CA ALA A 53 5.20 1.40 -22.06
C ALA A 53 5.34 1.23 -23.59
N ALA A 54 5.37 0.00 -24.08
CA ALA A 54 5.45 -0.29 -25.52
C ALA A 54 4.22 0.19 -26.31
N ARG A 55 3.11 0.49 -25.63
CA ARG A 55 1.84 0.91 -26.22
C ARG A 55 1.46 2.35 -25.89
N SER A 56 2.16 2.95 -24.93
CA SER A 56 1.89 4.31 -24.47
C SER A 56 2.55 5.34 -25.38
N SER A 57 1.87 6.47 -25.61
CA SER A 57 2.47 7.66 -26.22
C SER A 57 3.26 8.50 -25.21
N THR A 58 3.10 8.24 -23.90
CA THR A 58 3.74 8.98 -22.81
C THR A 58 4.73 8.11 -22.06
N LYS A 59 5.62 8.76 -21.31
CA LYS A 59 6.59 8.07 -20.44
C LYS A 59 6.01 7.67 -19.09
N MET A 60 4.70 7.78 -18.88
CA MET A 60 4.08 7.53 -17.59
C MET A 60 4.35 6.10 -17.08
N PRO A 61 4.15 5.01 -17.86
CA PRO A 61 4.45 3.66 -17.36
C PRO A 61 5.90 3.47 -16.91
N VAL A 62 6.87 4.13 -17.57
CA VAL A 62 8.29 4.09 -17.18
C VAL A 62 8.52 4.80 -15.84
N LEU A 63 7.81 5.91 -15.59
CA LEU A 63 7.85 6.59 -14.30
C LEU A 63 7.20 5.73 -13.22
N ARG A 64 6.05 5.11 -13.49
CA ARG A 64 5.34 4.23 -12.53
C ARG A 64 6.25 3.13 -12.00
N ALA A 65 6.99 2.45 -12.88
CA ALA A 65 7.89 1.36 -12.50
C ALA A 65 8.94 1.77 -11.48
N SER A 66 9.48 2.97 -11.68
CA SER A 66 10.49 3.53 -10.79
C SER A 66 9.87 3.93 -9.45
N LEU A 67 8.63 4.42 -9.44
CA LEU A 67 7.92 4.81 -8.23
C LEU A 67 7.41 3.60 -7.43
N ASP A 68 7.01 2.50 -8.08
CA ASP A 68 6.62 1.26 -7.37
C ASP A 68 7.81 0.66 -6.61
N SER A 69 9.01 0.72 -7.20
CA SER A 69 10.25 0.40 -6.49
C SER A 69 10.51 1.33 -5.29
N ALA A 70 10.21 2.63 -5.42
CA ALA A 70 10.37 3.59 -4.32
C ALA A 70 9.36 3.35 -3.20
N TRP A 71 8.12 3.01 -3.55
CA TRP A 71 7.05 2.64 -2.62
C TRP A 71 7.42 1.40 -1.81
N VAL A 72 7.86 0.31 -2.45
CA VAL A 72 8.29 -0.90 -1.73
C VAL A 72 9.44 -0.61 -0.76
N ARG A 73 10.41 0.23 -1.16
CA ARG A 73 11.49 0.68 -0.27
C ARG A 73 10.96 1.44 0.94
N ALA A 74 10.14 2.46 0.72
CA ALA A 74 9.61 3.28 1.80
C ALA A 74 8.71 2.47 2.73
N PHE A 75 7.68 1.84 2.16
CA PHE A 75 6.57 1.27 2.90
C PHE A 75 6.89 -0.11 3.47
N GLN A 76 7.42 -1.03 2.66
CA GLN A 76 7.63 -2.41 3.11
C GLN A 76 8.97 -2.63 3.80
N LEU A 77 10.02 -1.98 3.32
CA LEU A 77 11.38 -2.14 3.84
C LEU A 77 11.77 -1.08 4.89
N GLY A 78 11.05 0.04 4.97
CA GLY A 78 11.43 1.17 5.83
C GLY A 78 12.70 1.89 5.35
N ASP A 79 13.11 1.69 4.10
CA ASP A 79 14.26 2.33 3.46
C ASP A 79 13.86 3.70 2.89
N ALA A 80 13.60 4.65 3.78
CA ALA A 80 13.19 6.01 3.42
C ALA A 80 14.27 6.73 2.58
N ALA A 81 15.56 6.50 2.87
CA ALA A 81 16.65 7.12 2.13
C ALA A 81 16.73 6.61 0.69
N GLY A 82 16.68 5.29 0.50
CA GLY A 82 16.67 4.68 -0.83
C GLY A 82 15.40 5.00 -1.62
N ALA A 83 14.24 5.10 -0.96
CA ALA A 83 13.01 5.56 -1.59
C ALA A 83 13.14 6.98 -2.15
N ARG A 84 13.67 7.94 -1.36
CA ARG A 84 13.91 9.31 -1.81
C ARG A 84 14.90 9.38 -2.97
N ASP A 85 16.00 8.62 -2.92
CA ASP A 85 16.96 8.55 -4.03
C ASP A 85 16.32 7.97 -5.30
N GLN A 86 15.51 6.93 -5.16
CA GLN A 86 14.77 6.34 -6.27
C GLN A 86 13.80 7.34 -6.90
N VAL A 87 13.00 8.06 -6.11
CA VAL A 87 12.10 9.13 -6.61
C VAL A 87 12.90 10.20 -7.35
N ARG A 88 13.98 10.70 -6.76
CA ARG A 88 14.84 11.72 -7.39
C ARG A 88 15.36 11.28 -8.76
N ARG A 89 15.87 10.04 -8.86
CA ARG A 89 16.36 9.48 -10.14
C ARG A 89 15.23 9.29 -11.15
N ALA A 90 14.06 8.86 -10.70
CA ALA A 90 12.88 8.70 -11.56
C ALA A 90 12.45 10.03 -12.18
N LEU A 91 12.34 11.09 -11.37
CA LEU A 91 11.95 12.43 -11.83
C LEU A 91 13.01 13.10 -12.70
N ALA A 92 14.30 12.79 -12.50
CA ALA A 92 15.36 13.24 -13.39
C ALA A 92 15.27 12.59 -14.79
N ARG A 93 14.81 11.34 -14.87
CA ARG A 93 14.65 10.59 -16.12
C ARG A 93 13.34 10.94 -16.85
N VAL A 94 12.27 11.16 -16.09
CA VAL A 94 10.94 11.54 -16.58
C VAL A 94 10.47 12.77 -15.79
N PRO A 95 10.82 13.98 -16.25
CA PRO A 95 10.35 15.22 -15.63
C PRO A 95 8.82 15.32 -15.70
N MET A 96 8.20 15.88 -14.67
CA MET A 96 6.73 15.99 -14.57
C MET A 96 6.12 16.82 -15.71
N GLU A 97 6.86 17.83 -16.17
CA GLU A 97 6.48 18.71 -17.27
C GLU A 97 6.41 17.98 -18.60
N SER A 98 7.06 16.81 -18.72
CA SER A 98 6.96 15.95 -19.90
C SER A 98 5.68 15.12 -19.96
N LEU A 99 4.87 15.13 -18.89
CA LEU A 99 3.60 14.43 -18.80
C LEU A 99 2.42 15.42 -18.84
N PRO A 100 1.29 15.03 -19.47
CA PRO A 100 0.02 15.72 -19.31
C PRO A 100 -0.38 15.79 -17.83
N ALA A 101 -1.03 16.89 -17.41
CA ALA A 101 -1.43 17.08 -16.01
C ALA A 101 -2.22 15.89 -15.39
N PRO A 102 -3.19 15.28 -16.09
CA PRO A 102 -3.92 14.12 -15.55
C PRO A 102 -3.06 12.87 -15.31
N GLU A 103 -1.90 12.75 -15.98
CA GLU A 103 -1.02 11.59 -15.85
C GLU A 103 0.06 11.77 -14.77
N ARG A 104 0.21 12.98 -14.19
CA ARG A 104 1.25 13.25 -13.19
C ARG A 104 0.89 12.54 -11.87
N PRO A 105 1.70 11.60 -11.38
CA PRO A 105 1.35 10.75 -10.24
C PRO A 105 1.61 11.45 -8.90
N TRP A 106 1.13 12.68 -8.72
CA TRP A 106 1.36 13.47 -7.52
C TRP A 106 0.83 12.79 -6.25
N GLN A 107 -0.35 12.19 -6.30
CA GLN A 107 -0.91 11.45 -5.16
C GLN A 107 0.00 10.31 -4.71
N PHE A 108 0.57 9.55 -5.66
CA PHE A 108 1.49 8.46 -5.33
C PHE A 108 2.80 8.97 -4.75
N LEU A 109 3.31 10.10 -5.23
CA LEU A 109 4.47 10.76 -4.65
C LEU A 109 4.22 11.26 -3.22
N ILE A 110 3.02 11.79 -2.92
CA ILE A 110 2.62 12.16 -1.56
C ILE A 110 2.60 10.91 -0.67
N GLN A 111 2.07 9.79 -1.18
CA GLN A 111 2.02 8.52 -0.45
C GLN A 111 3.43 7.96 -0.15
N ILE A 112 4.35 8.00 -1.12
CA ILE A 112 5.76 7.60 -0.92
C ILE A 112 6.44 8.52 0.08
N ALA A 113 6.20 9.83 0.01
CA ALA A 113 6.76 10.80 0.95
C ALA A 113 6.23 10.58 2.37
N GLU A 114 4.93 10.28 2.52
CA GLU A 114 4.30 9.91 3.80
C GLU A 114 4.95 8.65 4.39
N ALA A 115 5.04 7.57 3.62
CA ALA A 115 5.71 6.34 4.07
C ALA A 115 7.21 6.55 4.39
N SER A 116 7.85 7.55 3.77
CA SER A 116 9.24 7.91 4.02
C SER A 116 9.43 8.87 5.21
N GLY A 117 8.34 9.33 5.85
CA GLY A 117 8.38 10.37 6.88
C GLY A 117 8.85 11.74 6.36
N ASP A 118 8.79 11.98 5.05
CA ASP A 118 9.25 13.22 4.42
C ASP A 118 8.10 14.22 4.28
N ALA A 119 7.78 14.86 5.41
CA ALA A 119 6.71 15.86 5.49
C ALA A 119 6.94 17.04 4.52
N ALA A 120 8.19 17.41 4.24
CA ALA A 120 8.52 18.50 3.34
C ALA A 120 8.20 18.15 1.90
N ALA A 121 8.62 16.97 1.43
CA ALA A 121 8.30 16.48 0.10
C ALA A 121 6.78 16.28 -0.07
N ALA A 122 6.09 15.69 0.92
CA ALA A 122 4.65 15.49 0.87
C ALA A 122 3.88 16.82 0.67
N ARG A 123 4.28 17.89 1.39
CA ARG A 123 3.68 19.23 1.20
C ARG A 123 4.00 19.81 -0.17
N ALA A 124 5.22 19.67 -0.67
CA ALA A 124 5.61 20.18 -1.98
C ALA A 124 4.85 19.48 -3.13
N TYR A 125 4.66 18.16 -3.02
CA TYR A 125 3.87 17.40 -3.99
C TYR A 125 2.38 17.74 -3.91
N LEU A 126 1.82 17.95 -2.70
CA LEU A 126 0.44 18.43 -2.56
C LEU A 126 0.24 19.79 -3.23
N GLN A 127 1.15 20.75 -3.02
CA GLN A 127 1.06 22.06 -3.71
C GLN A 127 1.11 21.92 -5.23
N SER A 128 1.91 20.98 -5.73
CA SER A 128 1.98 20.69 -7.17
C SER A 128 0.71 20.03 -7.70
N PHE A 129 0.12 19.11 -6.92
CA PHE A 129 -1.18 18.53 -7.24
C PHE A 129 -2.26 19.60 -7.30
N GLU A 130 -2.36 20.47 -6.29
CA GLU A 130 -3.38 21.53 -6.22
C GLU A 130 -3.25 22.56 -7.36
N ARG A 131 -2.01 22.86 -7.79
CA ARG A 131 -1.76 23.72 -8.96
C ARG A 131 -2.24 23.09 -10.25
N ASP A 132 -1.99 21.79 -10.43
CA ASP A 132 -2.34 21.07 -11.66
C ASP A 132 -3.82 20.62 -11.66
N PHE A 133 -4.46 20.56 -10.48
CA PHE A 133 -5.81 20.03 -10.27
C PHE A 133 -6.89 20.58 -11.21
N PRO A 134 -6.97 21.90 -11.50
CA PRO A 134 -7.97 22.43 -12.44
C PRO A 134 -7.86 21.87 -13.87
N GLN A 135 -6.68 21.37 -14.26
CA GLN A 135 -6.43 20.80 -15.59
C GLN A 135 -6.74 19.29 -15.65
N MET A 136 -7.04 18.66 -14.50
CA MET A 136 -7.28 17.22 -14.41
C MET A 136 -8.73 16.83 -14.67
N GLY A 137 -9.67 17.80 -14.66
CA GLY A 137 -11.10 17.51 -14.81
C GLY A 137 -11.69 16.69 -13.66
N MET A 138 -11.07 16.78 -12.48
CA MET A 138 -11.45 16.01 -11.28
C MET A 138 -12.45 16.77 -10.41
N GLU A 139 -13.31 16.02 -9.73
CA GLU A 139 -14.25 16.54 -8.73
C GLU A 139 -13.51 17.01 -7.48
N GLN A 140 -13.96 18.11 -6.85
CA GLN A 140 -13.31 18.73 -5.68
C GLN A 140 -13.06 17.75 -4.53
N GLY A 141 -13.89 16.72 -4.39
CA GLY A 141 -13.71 15.65 -3.39
C GLY A 141 -12.37 14.92 -3.50
N MET A 142 -11.77 14.85 -4.70
CA MET A 142 -10.49 14.17 -4.94
C MET A 142 -9.28 14.90 -4.32
N LEU A 143 -9.46 16.11 -3.78
CA LEU A 143 -8.43 16.81 -3.01
C LEU A 143 -8.27 16.27 -1.59
N PHE A 144 -9.31 15.63 -1.04
CA PHE A 144 -9.31 15.26 0.37
C PHE A 144 -8.29 14.17 0.68
N GLU A 145 -8.17 13.12 -0.13
CA GLU A 145 -7.20 12.06 0.14
C GLU A 145 -5.73 12.53 0.05
N PRO A 146 -5.29 13.26 -0.99
CA PRO A 146 -3.95 13.87 -1.03
C PRO A 146 -3.65 14.78 0.17
N ARG A 147 -4.63 15.59 0.61
CA ARG A 147 -4.50 16.43 1.80
C ARG A 147 -4.35 15.60 3.08
N GLY A 148 -5.14 14.54 3.21
CA GLY A 148 -5.04 13.60 4.33
C GLY A 148 -3.68 12.91 4.40
N LEU A 149 -3.14 12.44 3.26
CA LEU A 149 -1.80 11.85 3.19
C LEU A 149 -0.70 12.85 3.58
N ALA A 150 -0.77 14.09 3.11
CA ALA A 150 0.20 15.13 3.48
C ALA A 150 0.09 15.54 4.97
N ALA A 151 -1.12 15.52 5.53
CA ALA A 151 -1.35 15.73 6.96
C ALA A 151 -0.74 14.60 7.80
N LEU A 152 -0.94 13.33 7.41
CA LEU A 152 -0.28 12.17 8.05
C LEU A 152 1.24 12.29 8.01
N ALA A 153 1.82 12.62 6.85
CA ALA A 153 3.27 12.79 6.70
C ALA A 153 3.83 13.84 7.67
N SER A 154 3.01 14.83 8.06
CA SER A 154 3.36 15.89 9.00
C SER A 154 2.98 15.58 10.46
N GLY A 155 2.55 14.35 10.77
CA GLY A 155 2.11 13.94 12.11
C GLY A 155 0.76 14.54 12.55
N ARG A 156 -0.01 15.13 11.63
CA ARG A 156 -1.31 15.76 11.91
C ARG A 156 -2.44 14.75 11.73
N SER A 157 -2.46 13.72 12.58
CA SER A 157 -3.35 12.55 12.42
C SER A 157 -4.84 12.92 12.48
N GLU A 158 -5.25 13.85 13.34
CA GLU A 158 -6.65 14.30 13.45
C GLU A 158 -7.15 15.01 12.18
N GLU A 159 -6.31 15.88 11.60
CA GLU A 159 -6.61 16.54 10.33
C GLU A 159 -6.72 15.52 9.19
N ALA A 160 -5.83 14.52 9.18
CA ALA A 160 -5.90 13.44 8.21
C ALA A 160 -7.19 12.63 8.33
N ILE A 161 -7.64 12.29 9.55
CA ILE A 161 -8.92 11.60 9.77
C ILE A 161 -10.09 12.39 9.19
N ALA A 162 -10.12 13.71 9.42
CA ALA A 162 -11.17 14.57 8.87
C ALA A 162 -11.18 14.54 7.33
N HIS A 163 -10.01 14.63 6.70
CA HIS A 163 -9.87 14.53 5.26
C HIS A 163 -10.28 13.17 4.70
N PHE A 164 -9.82 12.05 5.29
CA PHE A 164 -10.18 10.73 4.79
C PHE A 164 -11.67 10.40 4.96
N ARG A 165 -12.31 10.87 6.04
CA ARG A 165 -13.77 10.75 6.21
C ARG A 165 -14.51 11.48 5.10
N GLU A 166 -14.04 12.66 4.73
CA GLU A 166 -14.66 13.45 3.68
C GLU A 166 -14.45 12.80 2.30
N ALA A 167 -13.25 12.28 2.02
CA ALA A 167 -12.97 11.50 0.81
C ALA A 167 -13.89 10.28 0.66
N ASP A 168 -14.12 9.53 1.75
CA ASP A 168 -15.06 8.40 1.81
C ASP A 168 -16.51 8.87 1.57
N ARG A 169 -16.93 9.94 2.26
CA ARG A 169 -18.28 10.51 2.15
C ARG A 169 -18.61 10.99 0.74
N THR A 170 -17.64 11.58 0.04
CA THR A 170 -17.82 12.06 -1.34
C THR A 170 -17.53 10.99 -2.40
N PHE A 171 -17.26 9.75 -2.00
CA PHE A 171 -16.85 8.65 -2.89
C PHE A 171 -15.65 9.02 -3.77
N ALA A 172 -14.78 9.91 -3.27
CA ALA A 172 -13.59 10.38 -3.96
C ALA A 172 -12.38 9.44 -3.76
N ALA A 173 -12.50 8.48 -2.85
CA ALA A 173 -11.60 7.36 -2.66
C ALA A 173 -12.35 6.06 -2.90
N CYS A 174 -11.64 5.00 -3.32
CA CYS A 174 -12.25 3.67 -3.31
C CYS A 174 -12.62 3.28 -1.87
N HIS A 175 -13.72 2.56 -1.67
CA HIS A 175 -14.20 2.27 -0.30
C HIS A 175 -13.15 1.53 0.56
N ARG A 176 -12.38 0.61 -0.03
CA ARG A 176 -11.28 -0.08 0.66
C ARG A 176 -10.08 0.83 0.94
N CYS A 177 -9.79 1.77 0.04
CA CYS A 177 -8.75 2.79 0.19
C CYS A 177 -9.06 3.67 1.41
N ALA A 178 -10.30 4.14 1.51
CA ALA A 178 -10.77 4.90 2.67
C ALA A 178 -10.64 4.10 3.98
N MET A 179 -10.99 2.80 3.98
CA MET A 179 -10.85 1.96 5.17
C MET A 179 -9.41 1.93 5.69
N ILE A 180 -8.44 1.70 4.81
CA ILE A 180 -7.04 1.57 5.23
C ILE A 180 -6.41 2.93 5.57
N SER A 181 -6.75 3.99 4.83
CA SER A 181 -6.31 5.36 5.14
C SER A 181 -6.83 5.79 6.52
N LEU A 182 -8.09 5.52 6.84
CA LEU A 182 -8.67 5.79 8.16
C LEU A 182 -8.08 4.89 9.25
N ALA A 183 -7.89 3.59 9.01
CA ALA A 183 -7.29 2.67 9.98
C ALA A 183 -5.92 3.17 10.44
N ARG A 184 -5.06 3.53 9.47
CA ARG A 184 -3.72 4.08 9.73
C ARG A 184 -3.78 5.42 10.46
N ALA A 185 -4.69 6.31 10.07
CA ALA A 185 -4.80 7.62 10.71
C ALA A 185 -5.29 7.52 12.16
N PHE A 186 -6.27 6.67 12.46
CA PHE A 186 -6.70 6.39 13.83
C PHE A 186 -5.59 5.77 14.67
N ASP A 187 -4.84 4.84 14.09
CA ASP A 187 -3.72 4.19 14.77
C ASP A 187 -2.63 5.20 15.16
N LEU A 188 -2.22 6.06 14.22
CA LEU A 188 -1.26 7.15 14.47
C LEU A 188 -1.79 8.23 15.42
N ALA A 189 -3.11 8.40 15.53
CA ALA A 189 -3.74 9.30 16.50
C ALA A 189 -3.88 8.69 17.91
N GLY A 190 -3.58 7.39 18.08
CA GLY A 190 -3.77 6.67 19.34
C GLY A 190 -5.23 6.26 19.61
N HIS A 191 -6.12 6.38 18.62
CA HIS A 191 -7.53 5.99 18.69
C HIS A 191 -7.68 4.48 18.49
N ARG A 192 -7.17 3.68 19.43
CA ARG A 192 -7.06 2.21 19.34
C ARG A 192 -8.33 1.53 18.86
N ASP A 193 -9.48 1.83 19.47
CA ASP A 193 -10.73 1.12 19.18
C ASP A 193 -11.23 1.43 17.76
N SER A 194 -11.02 2.66 17.28
CA SER A 194 -11.33 3.04 15.89
C SER A 194 -10.34 2.40 14.90
N ALA A 195 -9.05 2.36 15.23
CA ALA A 195 -8.05 1.67 14.43
C ALA A 195 -8.40 0.19 14.25
N ILE A 196 -8.75 -0.51 15.35
CA ILE A 196 -9.22 -1.90 15.31
C ILE A 196 -10.44 -2.03 14.39
N ALA A 197 -11.46 -1.18 14.56
CA ALA A 197 -12.68 -1.26 13.76
C ALA A 197 -12.41 -1.13 12.25
N TYR A 198 -11.55 -0.18 11.85
CA TYR A 198 -11.25 0.07 10.44
C TYR A 198 -10.28 -0.96 9.84
N PHE A 199 -9.26 -1.42 10.57
CA PHE A 199 -8.43 -2.53 10.10
C PHE A 199 -9.26 -3.82 9.96
N GLN A 200 -10.20 -4.08 10.88
CA GLN A 200 -11.07 -5.25 10.81
C GLN A 200 -11.98 -5.18 9.57
N ARG A 201 -12.60 -4.01 9.31
CA ARG A 201 -13.39 -3.78 8.09
C ARG A 201 -12.60 -4.05 6.81
N PHE A 202 -11.35 -3.59 6.76
CA PHE A 202 -10.47 -3.80 5.62
C PHE A 202 -10.20 -5.29 5.37
N VAL A 203 -9.82 -6.05 6.40
CA VAL A 203 -9.48 -7.47 6.25
C VAL A 203 -10.70 -8.38 6.06
N ASP A 204 -11.89 -7.94 6.49
CA ASP A 204 -13.16 -8.65 6.29
C ASP A 204 -13.85 -8.31 4.96
N THR A 205 -13.32 -7.33 4.21
CA THR A 205 -13.80 -6.93 2.88
C THR A 205 -12.76 -7.29 1.82
N PRO A 206 -12.65 -8.58 1.43
CA PRO A 206 -11.73 -8.98 0.38
C PRO A 206 -12.16 -8.41 -0.98
N HIS A 207 -11.18 -8.13 -1.84
CA HIS A 207 -11.42 -7.69 -3.21
C HIS A 207 -10.89 -8.73 -4.20
N ALA A 208 -11.54 -8.84 -5.37
CA ALA A 208 -11.14 -9.80 -6.40
C ALA A 208 -9.73 -9.52 -6.95
N LEU A 209 -9.35 -8.25 -6.97
CA LEU A 209 -8.03 -7.77 -7.36
C LEU A 209 -7.26 -7.34 -6.12
N LEU A 210 -6.02 -7.77 -5.97
CA LEU A 210 -5.21 -7.66 -4.74
C LEU A 210 -4.54 -6.28 -4.59
N PHE A 211 -5.15 -5.22 -5.14
CA PHE A 211 -4.55 -3.89 -5.26
C PHE A 211 -4.17 -3.26 -3.93
N GLU A 212 -5.03 -3.32 -2.92
CA GLU A 212 -4.69 -2.85 -1.58
C GLU A 212 -4.03 -3.96 -0.75
N ASP A 213 -4.34 -5.23 -1.06
CA ASP A 213 -3.86 -6.37 -0.28
C ASP A 213 -2.34 -6.55 -0.38
N GLN A 214 -1.78 -6.29 -1.57
CA GLN A 214 -0.34 -6.32 -1.83
C GLN A 214 0.48 -5.44 -0.87
N ASP A 215 -0.11 -4.33 -0.41
CA ASP A 215 0.53 -3.41 0.49
C ASP A 215 0.11 -3.66 1.94
N TYR A 216 -1.20 -3.77 2.17
CA TYR A 216 -1.77 -3.55 3.49
C TYR A 216 -2.27 -4.80 4.20
N LEU A 217 -2.50 -5.93 3.51
CA LEU A 217 -3.15 -7.10 4.15
C LEU A 217 -2.32 -7.68 5.28
N ALA A 218 -1.05 -7.98 5.01
CA ALA A 218 -0.14 -8.52 6.01
C ALA A 218 0.10 -7.53 7.16
N GLY A 219 0.34 -6.26 6.83
CA GLY A 219 0.50 -5.19 7.81
C GLY A 219 -0.72 -5.04 8.72
N SER A 220 -1.94 -5.13 8.15
CA SER A 220 -3.20 -5.04 8.90
C SER A 220 -3.36 -6.21 9.86
N TYR A 221 -3.06 -7.45 9.44
CA TYR A 221 -3.10 -8.59 10.37
C TYR A 221 -2.08 -8.45 11.49
N LYS A 222 -0.84 -8.04 11.20
CA LYS A 222 0.16 -7.79 12.24
C LYS A 222 -0.33 -6.73 13.22
N ARG A 223 -0.85 -5.61 12.70
CA ARG A 223 -1.26 -4.47 13.52
C ARG A 223 -2.52 -4.76 14.34
N LEU A 224 -3.50 -5.46 13.78
CA LEU A 224 -4.66 -5.96 14.54
C LEU A 224 -4.21 -6.85 15.70
N GLY A 225 -3.24 -7.74 15.46
CA GLY A 225 -2.64 -8.57 16.50
C GLY A 225 -2.11 -7.76 17.69
N GLU A 226 -1.33 -6.71 17.40
CA GLU A 226 -0.76 -5.80 18.40
C GLU A 226 -1.84 -4.96 19.12
N LEU A 227 -2.83 -4.45 18.37
CA LEU A 227 -3.90 -3.63 18.94
C LEU A 227 -4.81 -4.46 19.86
N TYR A 228 -5.11 -5.70 19.49
CA TYR A 228 -5.88 -6.61 20.34
C TYR A 228 -5.10 -7.07 21.58
N GLU A 229 -3.79 -7.32 21.44
CA GLU A 229 -2.92 -7.58 22.60
C GLU A 229 -2.97 -6.40 23.57
N ALA A 230 -2.82 -5.16 23.07
CA ALA A 230 -2.92 -3.96 23.89
C ALA A 230 -4.32 -3.74 24.50
N ALA A 231 -5.37 -4.25 23.87
CA ALA A 231 -6.74 -4.23 24.40
C ALA A 231 -7.03 -5.38 25.38
N GLY A 232 -6.11 -6.33 25.57
CA GLY A 232 -6.27 -7.50 26.43
C GLY A 232 -7.07 -8.66 25.81
N ASP A 233 -7.49 -8.53 24.54
CA ASP A 233 -8.17 -9.60 23.79
C ASP A 233 -7.12 -10.54 23.16
N LEU A 234 -6.50 -11.36 24.00
CA LEU A 234 -5.39 -12.23 23.59
C LEU A 234 -5.81 -13.25 22.52
N GLY A 235 -7.07 -13.68 22.50
CA GLY A 235 -7.59 -14.62 21.50
C GLY A 235 -7.60 -14.03 20.10
N LYS A 236 -8.10 -12.80 19.94
CA LYS A 236 -8.03 -12.09 18.66
C LYS A 236 -6.62 -11.67 18.29
N ALA A 237 -5.78 -11.37 19.28
CA ALA A 237 -4.36 -11.09 19.05
C ALA A 237 -3.65 -12.29 18.38
N VAL A 238 -3.80 -13.49 18.97
CA VAL A 238 -3.28 -14.76 18.44
C VAL A 238 -3.80 -15.01 17.02
N THR A 239 -5.11 -14.93 16.82
CA THR A 239 -5.75 -15.20 15.51
C THR A 239 -5.17 -14.33 14.39
N ASN A 240 -4.97 -13.04 14.65
CA ASN A 240 -4.47 -12.11 13.63
C ASN A 240 -2.95 -12.29 13.38
N LEU A 241 -2.16 -12.55 14.42
CA LEU A 241 -0.73 -12.83 14.26
C LEU A 241 -0.48 -14.15 13.49
N GLU A 242 -1.32 -15.16 13.68
CA GLU A 242 -1.26 -16.40 12.89
C GLU A 242 -1.49 -16.15 11.40
N LYS A 243 -2.49 -15.33 11.05
CA LYS A 243 -2.75 -14.94 9.66
C LYS A 243 -1.56 -14.21 9.05
N PHE A 244 -0.96 -13.27 9.78
CA PHE A 244 0.26 -12.58 9.34
C PHE A 244 1.42 -13.56 9.09
N VAL A 245 1.73 -14.42 10.06
CA VAL A 245 2.83 -15.40 9.94
C VAL A 245 2.59 -16.38 8.81
N ALA A 246 1.35 -16.83 8.60
CA ALA A 246 0.98 -17.73 7.51
C ALA A 246 1.15 -17.06 6.14
N LEU A 247 0.74 -15.80 6.01
CA LEU A 247 0.80 -15.04 4.76
C LEU A 247 2.25 -14.75 4.33
N TRP A 248 3.12 -14.42 5.29
CA TRP A 248 4.52 -14.04 5.04
C TRP A 248 5.53 -15.13 5.43
N LYS A 249 5.10 -16.39 5.54
CA LYS A 249 5.99 -17.51 5.90
C LYS A 249 7.21 -17.64 4.97
N ASP A 250 7.02 -17.34 3.68
CA ASP A 250 8.02 -17.42 2.62
C ASP A 250 8.38 -16.02 2.05
N ALA A 251 8.16 -14.96 2.84
CA ALA A 251 8.52 -13.60 2.45
C ALA A 251 10.04 -13.45 2.29
N ASP A 252 10.47 -12.44 1.54
CA ASP A 252 11.88 -12.14 1.30
C ASP A 252 12.67 -12.02 2.64
N PRO A 253 13.97 -12.38 2.67
CA PRO A 253 14.83 -12.33 3.86
C PRO A 253 14.79 -11.01 4.63
N GLU A 254 14.65 -9.89 3.91
CA GLU A 254 14.54 -8.54 4.44
C GLU A 254 13.28 -8.35 5.32
N LEU A 255 12.21 -9.12 5.06
CA LEU A 255 10.96 -9.11 5.83
C LEU A 255 10.91 -10.18 6.94
N GLN A 256 11.75 -11.21 6.87
CA GLN A 256 11.78 -12.30 7.85
C GLN A 256 12.02 -11.85 9.31
N PRO A 257 12.76 -10.76 9.63
CA PRO A 257 12.79 -10.22 10.99
C PRO A 257 11.40 -9.91 11.57
N LYS A 258 10.50 -9.32 10.78
CA LYS A 258 9.12 -9.01 11.21
C LYS A 258 8.31 -10.27 11.49
N VAL A 259 8.52 -11.32 10.68
CA VAL A 259 7.87 -12.64 10.86
C VAL A 259 8.35 -13.32 12.14
N ARG A 260 9.66 -13.28 12.42
CA ARG A 260 10.22 -13.84 13.65
C ARG A 260 9.70 -13.12 14.90
N GLU A 261 9.62 -11.78 14.86
CA GLU A 261 9.03 -11.00 15.95
C GLU A 261 7.58 -11.44 16.24
N ALA A 262 6.75 -11.56 15.19
CA ALA A 262 5.37 -12.00 15.32
C ALA A 262 5.25 -13.42 15.88
N ARG A 263 6.12 -14.36 15.46
CA ARG A 263 6.18 -15.71 16.03
C ARG A 263 6.55 -15.69 17.51
N SER A 264 7.56 -14.92 17.90
CA SER A 264 7.93 -14.80 19.31
C SER A 264 6.80 -14.19 20.15
N ARG A 265 6.08 -13.21 19.62
CA ARG A 265 4.89 -12.64 20.28
C ARG A 265 3.77 -13.67 20.40
N LEU A 266 3.50 -14.43 19.35
CA LEU A 266 2.49 -15.49 19.32
C LEU A 266 2.73 -16.55 20.41
N GLU A 267 3.98 -17.02 20.57
CA GLU A 267 4.33 -18.00 21.61
C GLU A 267 4.09 -17.46 23.04
N ARG A 268 4.45 -16.20 23.29
CA ARG A 268 4.16 -15.56 24.59
C ARG A 268 2.66 -15.48 24.86
N LEU A 269 1.88 -15.05 23.88
CA LEU A 269 0.43 -14.89 24.01
C LEU A 269 -0.28 -16.24 24.24
N ARG A 270 0.15 -17.30 23.56
CA ARG A 270 -0.38 -18.66 23.77
C ARG A 270 -0.08 -19.18 25.17
N ALA A 271 1.16 -19.00 25.65
CA ALA A 271 1.53 -19.37 27.02
C ALA A 271 0.75 -18.58 28.07
N GLU A 272 0.39 -17.32 27.79
CA GLU A 272 -0.45 -16.53 28.67
C GLU A 272 -1.91 -16.97 28.66
N LEU A 273 -2.49 -17.24 27.49
CA LEU A 273 -3.84 -17.81 27.38
C LEU A 273 -3.96 -19.13 28.14
N ALA A 274 -2.98 -20.03 27.99
CA ALA A 274 -2.95 -21.31 28.69
C ALA A 274 -2.82 -21.19 30.22
N ARG A 275 -2.33 -20.05 30.73
CA ARG A 275 -2.28 -19.78 32.18
C ARG A 275 -3.58 -19.15 32.70
N ARG A 276 -4.40 -18.55 31.83
CA ARG A 276 -5.65 -17.88 32.19
C ARG A 276 -6.88 -18.79 32.08
N GLY A 277 -6.81 -19.84 31.25
CA GLY A 277 -7.81 -20.89 31.13
C GLY A 277 -7.56 -22.03 32.10
#